data_AF-A0AAQ4EGM7-F1
#
_entry.id   AF-A0AAQ4EGM7-F1
#
_cell.length_a   1.000
_cell.length_b   1.000
_cell.length_c   1.000
_cell.angle_alpha   90.00
_cell.angle_beta   90.00
_cell.angle_gamma   90.00
#
_symmetry.space_group_name_H-M   'P 1'
#
loop_
_entity.id
_entity.type
_entity.pdbx_description
1 polymer ?
#
loop_
_entity_poly.entity_id
_entity_poly.type
_entity_poly.pdbx_seq_one_letter_code
_entity_poly.pdbx_strand_id
1 'polypeptide(L)'
;MKGNQMTSLTEMFRNIAQIKELKLSSNRVTDNTGVFEYLKALRKLTLSDNLVSYVPDDNFNENTELLELYFIGNNIQWVGRNAFRGVVTLRDLRLRKNHLLSLNGSMRHLVNMKYFDAAFNEIQYLEKGEFERNAFLAYISLMGNNLSSVDGAFTGTVHLRGLGLAGNRIDLLRRKDFPQRMIAAPNVTLDSLLLGILTLSAAYFYCEHHLKTWLNMRGVCSWAHCITEGDLDAEKVFDVFLSFSSKDAGWVHEQLIPGLEAVALSYCTYERNFKGGFLLQDIIRDAVACSRRTVLLLT
;
A
#
# COMPACT_ATOMS: atom_id res chain seq x y z
N MET A 1 -4.63 -37.34 6.72
CA MET A 1 -5.10 -38.15 7.86
C MET A 1 -5.44 -37.25 9.05
N LYS A 2 -6.25 -36.21 8.84
CA LYS A 2 -6.61 -35.23 9.88
C LYS A 2 -7.78 -35.76 10.71
N GLY A 3 -7.78 -35.56 12.02
CA GLY A 3 -8.93 -35.89 12.87
C GLY A 3 -9.08 -37.38 13.18
N ASN A 4 -7.98 -38.13 13.22
CA ASN A 4 -7.98 -39.54 13.59
C ASN A 4 -7.43 -39.74 15.03
N GLN A 5 -7.31 -40.98 15.47
CA GLN A 5 -6.72 -41.32 16.79
C GLN A 5 -5.29 -41.89 16.66
N MET A 6 -4.53 -41.45 15.65
CA MET A 6 -3.19 -41.98 15.40
C MET A 6 -2.23 -41.59 16.53
N THR A 7 -1.54 -42.57 17.09
CA THR A 7 -0.54 -42.40 18.17
C THR A 7 0.89 -42.57 17.68
N SER A 8 1.16 -43.60 16.89
CA SER A 8 2.46 -43.85 16.26
C SER A 8 2.40 -43.67 14.75
N LEU A 9 3.44 -43.05 14.21
CA LEU A 9 3.62 -42.82 12.77
C LEU A 9 4.83 -43.56 12.18
N THR A 10 5.56 -44.30 13.02
CA THR A 10 6.82 -44.95 12.67
C THR A 10 6.63 -45.88 11.46
N GLU A 11 7.55 -45.80 10.49
CA GLU A 11 7.61 -46.62 9.27
C GLU A 11 6.44 -46.49 8.27
N MET A 12 5.38 -45.73 8.58
CA MET A 12 4.22 -45.60 7.69
C MET A 12 4.55 -44.97 6.33
N PHE A 13 5.63 -44.18 6.28
CA PHE A 13 5.91 -43.30 5.14
C PHE A 13 7.08 -43.78 4.24
N ARG A 14 7.64 -44.96 4.53
CA ARG A 14 8.83 -45.49 3.83
C ARG A 14 8.66 -45.58 2.31
N ASN A 15 7.46 -45.88 1.82
CA ASN A 15 7.20 -46.13 0.39
C ASN A 15 6.44 -45.01 -0.33
N ILE A 16 6.28 -43.83 0.29
CA ILE A 16 5.48 -42.71 -0.27
C ILE A 16 6.27 -41.41 -0.39
N ALA A 17 7.49 -41.52 -0.94
CA ALA A 17 8.45 -40.42 -1.06
C ALA A 17 7.97 -39.21 -1.90
N GLN A 18 6.93 -39.37 -2.71
CA GLN A 18 6.41 -38.33 -3.61
C GLN A 18 5.38 -37.39 -2.97
N ILE A 19 5.01 -37.62 -1.70
CA ILE A 19 4.03 -36.78 -1.01
C ILE A 19 4.59 -35.37 -0.82
N LYS A 20 3.82 -34.39 -1.31
CA LYS A 20 4.14 -32.96 -1.17
C LYS A 20 3.44 -32.30 0.01
N GLU A 21 2.28 -32.80 0.41
CA GLU A 21 1.54 -32.28 1.55
C GLU A 21 1.06 -33.40 2.46
N LEU A 22 1.41 -33.32 3.74
CA LEU A 22 1.01 -34.27 4.76
C LEU A 22 0.26 -33.58 5.89
N LYS A 23 -1.02 -33.92 6.04
CA LYS A 23 -1.93 -33.37 7.05
C LYS A 23 -2.22 -34.42 8.12
N LEU A 24 -1.65 -34.21 9.31
CA LEU A 24 -1.73 -35.08 10.49
C LEU A 24 -2.35 -34.36 11.69
N SER A 25 -2.95 -33.19 11.48
CA SER A 25 -3.53 -32.40 12.57
C SER A 25 -4.69 -33.12 13.28
N SER A 26 -4.91 -32.78 14.55
CA SER A 26 -5.99 -33.34 15.37
C SER A 26 -5.88 -34.87 15.48
N ASN A 27 -4.71 -35.35 15.93
CA ASN A 27 -4.43 -36.75 16.22
C ASN A 27 -3.89 -36.87 17.66
N ARG A 28 -3.27 -38.02 18.00
CA ARG A 28 -2.65 -38.27 19.30
C ARG A 28 -1.16 -38.59 19.16
N VAL A 29 -0.51 -38.00 18.16
CA VAL A 29 0.91 -38.22 17.88
C VAL A 29 1.73 -37.64 19.03
N THR A 30 2.53 -38.47 19.68
CA THR A 30 3.41 -38.07 20.79
C THR A 30 4.87 -37.94 20.36
N ASP A 31 5.30 -38.76 19.41
CA ASP A 31 6.66 -38.79 18.90
C ASP A 31 6.66 -38.70 17.38
N ASN A 32 7.51 -37.82 16.85
CA ASN A 32 7.70 -37.59 15.43
C ASN A 32 9.16 -37.84 14.98
N THR A 33 9.98 -38.42 15.86
CA THR A 33 11.40 -38.69 15.63
C THR A 33 11.57 -39.62 14.43
N GLY A 34 12.30 -39.16 13.41
CA GLY A 34 12.62 -39.96 12.21
C GLY A 34 11.43 -40.32 11.32
N VAL A 35 10.20 -39.91 11.69
CA VAL A 35 8.98 -40.31 10.98
C VAL A 35 8.96 -39.84 9.52
N PHE A 36 9.57 -38.69 9.23
CA PHE A 36 9.47 -38.02 7.93
C PHE A 36 10.73 -38.16 7.06
N GLU A 37 11.71 -38.99 7.45
CA GLU A 37 13.01 -39.10 6.77
C GLU A 37 12.90 -39.51 5.28
N TYR A 38 11.87 -40.29 4.94
CA TYR A 38 11.63 -40.76 3.57
C TYR A 38 10.86 -39.75 2.70
N LEU A 39 10.30 -38.69 3.28
CA LEU A 39 9.42 -37.74 2.59
C LEU A 39 10.20 -36.55 2.00
N LYS A 40 11.11 -36.82 1.06
CA LYS A 40 12.03 -35.82 0.51
C LYS A 40 11.34 -34.71 -0.30
N ALA A 41 10.24 -35.04 -0.97
CA ALA A 41 9.44 -34.08 -1.75
C ALA A 41 8.42 -33.28 -0.90
N LEU A 42 8.44 -33.42 0.43
CA LEU A 42 7.46 -32.81 1.32
C LEU A 42 7.63 -31.29 1.35
N ARG A 43 6.56 -30.57 0.99
CA ARG A 43 6.49 -29.10 0.97
C ARG A 43 5.67 -28.53 2.11
N LYS A 44 4.70 -29.29 2.63
CA LYS A 44 3.84 -28.85 3.73
C LYS A 44 3.57 -29.99 4.71
N LEU A 45 3.80 -29.73 5.99
CA LEU A 45 3.53 -30.66 7.08
C LEU A 45 2.71 -29.98 8.18
N THR A 46 1.56 -30.57 8.52
CA THR A 46 0.73 -30.09 9.63
C THR A 46 0.58 -31.16 10.70
N LEU A 47 1.09 -30.87 11.88
CA LEU A 47 1.03 -31.66 13.11
C LEU A 47 0.28 -30.93 14.23
N SER A 48 -0.44 -29.85 13.92
CA SER A 48 -1.22 -29.09 14.90
C SER A 48 -2.23 -29.96 15.67
N ASP A 49 -2.53 -29.62 16.92
CA ASP A 49 -3.48 -30.31 17.78
C ASP A 49 -3.10 -31.80 17.94
N ASN A 50 -1.87 -32.05 18.38
CA ASN A 50 -1.34 -33.37 18.72
C ASN A 50 -0.72 -33.30 20.12
N LEU A 51 0.06 -34.32 20.51
CA LEU A 51 0.66 -34.45 21.84
C LEU A 51 2.20 -34.45 21.77
N VAL A 52 2.78 -33.86 20.72
CA VAL A 52 4.24 -33.83 20.52
C VAL A 52 4.89 -33.02 21.64
N SER A 53 5.85 -33.61 22.34
CA SER A 53 6.51 -33.00 23.51
C SER A 53 7.87 -32.36 23.23
N TYR A 54 8.52 -32.74 22.13
CA TYR A 54 9.81 -32.18 21.73
C TYR A 54 10.01 -32.29 20.22
N VAL A 55 10.98 -31.54 19.69
CA VAL A 55 11.47 -31.68 18.32
C VAL A 55 12.99 -31.93 18.40
N PRO A 56 13.48 -33.15 18.13
CA PRO A 56 14.89 -33.47 18.29
C PRO A 56 15.76 -32.82 17.21
N ASP A 57 17.08 -32.84 17.42
CA ASP A 57 18.04 -32.46 16.38
C ASP A 57 17.84 -33.30 15.12
N ASP A 58 18.07 -32.70 13.96
CA ASP A 58 18.02 -33.34 12.64
C ASP A 58 16.66 -33.98 12.25
N ASN A 59 15.58 -33.69 12.99
CA ASN A 59 14.26 -34.31 12.79
C ASN A 59 13.68 -34.12 11.38
N PHE A 60 14.09 -33.06 10.68
CA PHE A 60 13.66 -32.75 9.32
C PHE A 60 14.83 -32.68 8.33
N ASN A 61 15.95 -33.35 8.62
CA ASN A 61 17.17 -33.21 7.84
C ASN A 61 16.99 -33.55 6.34
N GLU A 62 16.15 -34.54 6.05
CA GLU A 62 15.88 -35.01 4.68
C GLU A 62 14.76 -34.24 3.96
N ASN A 63 13.98 -33.42 4.67
CA ASN A 63 12.82 -32.71 4.12
C ASN A 63 13.21 -31.37 3.47
N THR A 64 14.20 -31.38 2.57
CA THR A 64 14.86 -30.17 2.05
C THR A 64 13.95 -29.26 1.21
N GLU A 65 12.79 -29.75 0.75
CA GLU A 65 11.78 -28.97 0.03
C GLU A 65 10.69 -28.35 0.93
N LEU A 66 10.77 -28.54 2.25
CA LEU A 66 9.71 -28.13 3.18
C LEU A 66 9.56 -26.61 3.25
N LEU A 67 8.36 -26.12 2.95
CA LEU A 67 8.03 -24.69 2.94
C LEU A 67 7.19 -24.27 4.15
N GLU A 68 6.31 -25.15 4.64
CA GLU A 68 5.34 -24.86 5.70
C GLU A 68 5.34 -25.97 6.75
N LEU A 69 5.54 -25.62 8.02
CA LEU A 69 5.61 -26.56 9.14
C LEU A 69 4.81 -26.06 10.33
N TYR A 70 3.73 -26.77 10.67
CA TYR A 70 2.77 -26.35 11.70
C TYR A 70 2.68 -27.35 12.86
N PHE A 71 2.94 -26.85 14.06
CA PHE A 71 2.92 -27.55 15.35
C PHE A 71 1.98 -26.89 16.37
N ILE A 72 1.00 -26.12 15.90
CA ILE A 72 0.13 -25.31 16.75
C ILE A 72 -0.64 -26.21 17.73
N GLY A 73 -0.69 -25.88 19.03
CA GLY A 73 -1.48 -26.66 19.99
C GLY A 73 -0.91 -28.04 20.24
N ASN A 74 0.40 -28.13 20.51
CA ASN A 74 1.07 -29.35 20.97
C ASN A 74 1.61 -29.13 22.39
N ASN A 75 2.39 -30.09 22.89
CA ASN A 75 3.01 -30.04 24.21
C ASN A 75 4.52 -29.76 24.14
N ILE A 76 5.00 -29.08 23.09
CA ILE A 76 6.44 -28.98 22.82
C ILE A 76 7.10 -28.12 23.89
N GLN A 77 8.01 -28.72 24.66
CA GLN A 77 8.80 -28.06 25.70
C GLN A 77 10.20 -27.70 25.22
N TRP A 78 10.73 -28.49 24.27
CA TRP A 78 12.10 -28.35 23.79
C TRP A 78 12.20 -28.54 22.28
N VAL A 79 13.03 -27.70 21.66
CA VAL A 79 13.44 -27.80 20.26
C VAL A 79 14.96 -27.91 20.24
N GLY A 80 15.45 -28.94 19.56
CA GLY A 80 16.86 -29.15 19.31
C GLY A 80 17.49 -27.97 18.55
N ARG A 81 18.74 -27.65 18.89
CA ARG A 81 19.48 -26.55 18.26
C ARG A 81 19.67 -26.76 16.75
N ASN A 82 19.69 -28.02 16.30
CA ASN A 82 19.80 -28.42 14.90
C ASN A 82 18.52 -29.05 14.35
N ALA A 83 17.39 -28.95 15.07
CA ALA A 83 16.11 -29.53 14.64
C ALA A 83 15.70 -29.11 13.22
N PHE A 84 16.06 -27.89 12.82
CA PHE A 84 15.68 -27.30 11.53
C PHE A 84 16.85 -27.17 10.54
N ARG A 85 17.99 -27.83 10.78
CA ARG A 85 19.20 -27.66 9.96
C ARG A 85 18.99 -28.01 8.48
N GLY A 86 18.20 -29.04 8.17
CA GLY A 86 17.94 -29.47 6.79
C GLY A 86 16.84 -28.69 6.05
N VAL A 87 16.00 -27.94 6.76
CA VAL A 87 14.83 -27.24 6.18
C VAL A 87 15.11 -25.76 5.88
N VAL A 88 16.23 -25.49 5.20
CA VAL A 88 16.65 -24.12 4.84
C VAL A 88 15.67 -23.39 3.91
N THR A 89 14.77 -24.13 3.26
CA THR A 89 13.73 -23.62 2.35
C THR A 89 12.46 -23.16 3.07
N LEU A 90 12.33 -23.46 4.37
CA LEU A 90 11.13 -23.20 5.16
C LEU A 90 10.80 -21.71 5.20
N ARG A 91 9.50 -21.39 5.00
CA ARG A 91 8.98 -20.02 4.90
C ARG A 91 8.00 -19.67 6.02
N ASP A 92 7.25 -20.65 6.52
CA ASP A 92 6.23 -20.46 7.57
C ASP A 92 6.38 -21.55 8.63
N LEU A 93 6.78 -21.15 9.83
CA LEU A 93 6.91 -22.02 10.99
C LEU A 93 5.96 -21.55 12.09
N ARG A 94 5.09 -22.45 12.54
CA ARG A 94 4.09 -22.16 13.58
C ARG A 94 4.21 -23.11 14.77
N LEU A 95 4.67 -22.58 15.88
CA LEU A 95 4.85 -23.23 17.19
C LEU A 95 3.91 -22.65 18.26
N ARG A 96 2.91 -21.86 17.85
CA ARG A 96 1.94 -21.23 18.77
C ARG A 96 1.25 -22.25 19.68
N LYS A 97 0.93 -21.85 20.92
CA LYS A 97 0.24 -22.71 21.92
C LYS A 97 1.02 -24.01 22.15
N ASN A 98 2.23 -23.86 22.67
CA ASN A 98 3.09 -24.95 23.14
C ASN A 98 3.68 -24.53 24.52
N HIS A 99 4.68 -25.25 25.01
CA HIS A 99 5.31 -25.03 26.32
C HIS A 99 6.81 -24.70 26.20
N LEU A 100 7.21 -24.03 25.11
CA LEU A 100 8.62 -23.73 24.85
C LEU A 100 9.16 -22.75 25.90
N LEU A 101 10.29 -23.10 26.52
CA LEU A 101 11.01 -22.22 27.45
C LEU A 101 12.05 -21.34 26.75
N SER A 102 12.55 -21.78 25.59
CA SER A 102 13.46 -21.03 24.72
C SER A 102 13.38 -21.56 23.28
N LEU A 103 13.98 -20.83 22.34
CA LEU A 103 14.13 -21.29 20.94
C LEU A 103 15.45 -22.03 20.71
N ASN A 104 16.33 -22.07 21.72
CA ASN A 104 17.59 -22.82 21.73
C ASN A 104 18.50 -22.52 20.51
N GLY A 105 18.46 -21.29 19.98
CA GLY A 105 19.25 -20.91 18.82
C GLY A 105 18.84 -21.60 17.51
N SER A 106 17.74 -22.34 17.49
CA SER A 106 17.35 -23.20 16.35
C SER A 106 16.91 -22.42 15.11
N MET A 107 16.53 -21.14 15.28
CA MET A 107 16.04 -20.29 14.19
C MET A 107 17.12 -19.87 13.19
N ARG A 108 18.40 -19.93 13.59
CA ARG A 108 19.55 -19.53 12.76
C ARG A 108 19.68 -20.29 11.44
N HIS A 109 19.09 -21.49 11.36
CA HIS A 109 19.13 -22.33 10.16
C HIS A 109 18.08 -21.94 9.11
N LEU A 110 17.03 -21.23 9.51
CA LEU A 110 15.85 -20.95 8.69
C LEU A 110 16.01 -19.68 7.84
N VAL A 111 17.03 -19.66 6.99
CA VAL A 111 17.47 -18.44 6.25
C VAL A 111 16.39 -17.85 5.32
N ASN A 112 15.44 -18.66 4.83
CA ASN A 112 14.35 -18.23 3.95
C ASN A 112 13.01 -18.00 4.68
N MET A 113 13.00 -18.04 6.02
CA MET A 113 11.78 -17.88 6.81
C MET A 113 11.18 -16.49 6.62
N LYS A 114 9.86 -16.44 6.42
CA LYS A 114 9.07 -15.21 6.24
C LYS A 114 8.12 -14.96 7.41
N TYR A 115 7.56 -16.03 7.97
CA TYR A 115 6.58 -15.99 9.04
C TYR A 115 7.02 -16.93 10.15
N PHE A 116 7.07 -16.40 11.37
CA PHE A 116 7.35 -17.16 12.57
C PHE A 116 6.31 -16.84 13.64
N ASP A 117 5.61 -17.85 14.12
CA ASP A 117 4.64 -17.71 15.21
C ASP A 117 4.94 -18.69 16.34
N ALA A 118 5.41 -18.15 17.46
CA ALA A 118 5.63 -18.87 18.71
C ALA A 118 4.86 -18.20 19.86
N ALA A 119 3.73 -17.54 19.57
CA ALA A 119 2.91 -16.94 20.60
C ALA A 119 2.27 -17.98 21.53
N PHE A 120 1.93 -17.56 22.75
CA PHE A 120 1.33 -18.41 23.78
C PHE A 120 2.22 -19.64 24.06
N ASN A 121 3.48 -19.34 24.41
CA ASN A 121 4.47 -20.27 24.93
C ASN A 121 4.99 -19.72 26.27
N GLU A 122 6.06 -20.31 26.80
CA GLU A 122 6.66 -19.95 28.08
C GLU A 122 8.09 -19.39 27.88
N ILE A 123 8.36 -18.80 26.71
CA ILE A 123 9.72 -18.41 26.29
C ILE A 123 10.22 -17.30 27.21
N GLN A 124 11.36 -17.54 27.87
CA GLN A 124 11.90 -16.63 28.89
C GLN A 124 12.96 -15.68 28.32
N TYR A 125 13.70 -16.12 27.31
CA TYR A 125 14.74 -15.33 26.65
C TYR A 125 14.88 -15.70 25.17
N LEU A 126 15.48 -14.79 24.40
CA LEU A 126 15.97 -15.04 23.05
C LEU A 126 17.50 -15.00 23.10
N GLU A 127 18.18 -15.89 22.39
CA GLU A 127 19.64 -15.78 22.27
C GLU A 127 20.03 -14.50 21.52
N LYS A 128 21.20 -13.97 21.84
CA LYS A 128 21.79 -12.91 21.02
C LYS A 128 22.03 -13.45 19.61
N GLY A 129 21.45 -12.80 18.61
CA GLY A 129 21.50 -13.26 17.23
C GLY A 129 20.60 -14.47 16.93
N GLU A 130 19.58 -14.76 17.76
CA GLU A 130 18.59 -15.83 17.50
C GLU A 130 18.06 -15.77 16.06
N PHE A 131 17.78 -14.55 15.56
CA PHE A 131 17.29 -14.31 14.20
C PHE A 131 18.34 -13.66 13.26
N GLU A 132 19.63 -13.80 13.56
CA GLU A 132 20.72 -13.11 12.82
C GLU A 132 20.75 -13.47 11.33
N ARG A 133 20.36 -14.70 10.97
CA ARG A 133 20.41 -15.17 9.57
C ARG A 133 19.06 -15.09 8.85
N ASN A 134 18.00 -14.64 9.51
CA ASN A 134 16.64 -14.62 8.95
C ASN A 134 16.35 -13.29 8.26
N ALA A 135 17.14 -12.95 7.23
CA ALA A 135 17.05 -11.67 6.54
C ALA A 135 15.68 -11.43 5.85
N PHE A 136 14.97 -12.50 5.49
CA PHE A 136 13.65 -12.44 4.83
C PHE A 136 12.46 -12.49 5.79
N LEU A 137 12.71 -12.55 7.10
CA LEU A 137 11.68 -12.64 8.12
C LEU A 137 10.88 -11.34 8.15
N ALA A 138 9.59 -11.43 7.83
CA ALA A 138 8.70 -10.29 7.70
C ALA A 138 7.79 -10.14 8.92
N TYR A 139 7.40 -11.25 9.54
CA TYR A 139 6.50 -11.25 10.69
C TYR A 139 6.96 -12.23 11.77
N ILE A 140 7.03 -11.73 12.99
CA ILE A 140 7.35 -12.48 14.19
C ILE A 140 6.23 -12.27 15.20
N SER A 141 5.69 -13.37 15.71
CA SER A 141 4.71 -13.37 16.79
C SER A 141 5.29 -14.11 17.99
N LEU A 142 5.58 -13.36 19.05
CA LEU A 142 6.07 -13.83 20.36
C LEU A 142 5.12 -13.39 21.48
N MET A 143 3.88 -13.05 21.13
CA MET A 143 2.84 -12.59 22.07
C MET A 143 2.56 -13.64 23.14
N GLY A 144 2.33 -13.23 24.38
CA GLY A 144 1.93 -14.15 25.46
C GLY A 144 3.04 -15.13 25.81
N ASN A 145 4.26 -14.62 26.00
CA ASN A 145 5.43 -15.37 26.46
C ASN A 145 5.94 -14.75 27.78
N ASN A 146 7.11 -15.18 28.26
CA ASN A 146 7.72 -14.71 29.49
C ASN A 146 9.02 -13.92 29.26
N LEU A 147 9.15 -13.24 28.10
CA LEU A 147 10.36 -12.52 27.72
C LEU A 147 10.57 -11.30 28.63
N SER A 148 11.78 -11.15 29.17
CA SER A 148 12.21 -9.95 29.90
C SER A 148 13.01 -8.97 29.05
N SER A 149 13.64 -9.45 27.98
CA SER A 149 14.46 -8.66 27.06
C SER A 149 14.46 -9.26 25.66
N VAL A 150 14.74 -8.42 24.67
CA VAL A 150 14.93 -8.80 23.26
C VAL A 150 16.27 -8.27 22.70
N ASP A 151 17.21 -7.88 23.57
CA ASP A 151 18.47 -7.25 23.18
C ASP A 151 19.28 -8.13 22.23
N GLY A 152 19.57 -7.60 21.04
CA GLY A 152 20.37 -8.27 20.03
C GLY A 152 19.72 -9.48 19.33
N ALA A 153 18.47 -9.82 19.62
CA ALA A 153 17.79 -10.96 18.99
C ALA A 153 17.47 -10.73 17.51
N PHE A 154 17.19 -9.48 17.13
CA PHE A 154 16.66 -9.10 15.82
C PHE A 154 17.66 -8.43 14.88
N THR A 155 18.97 -8.45 15.19
CA THR A 155 20.02 -7.72 14.43
C THR A 155 20.07 -8.06 12.94
N GLY A 156 19.73 -9.29 12.56
CA GLY A 156 19.72 -9.75 11.16
C GLY A 156 18.40 -9.58 10.40
N THR A 157 17.33 -9.18 11.07
CA THR A 157 15.96 -9.18 10.51
C THR A 157 15.63 -7.91 9.72
N VAL A 158 16.40 -7.65 8.66
CA VAL A 158 16.34 -6.38 7.90
C VAL A 158 15.02 -6.14 7.16
N HIS A 159 14.19 -7.17 6.96
CA HIS A 159 12.87 -7.06 6.32
C HIS A 159 11.70 -7.18 7.30
N LEU A 160 11.95 -7.13 8.62
CA LEU A 160 10.88 -7.25 9.62
C LEU A 160 9.90 -6.08 9.51
N ARG A 161 8.61 -6.40 9.39
CA ARG A 161 7.50 -5.45 9.26
C ARG A 161 6.52 -5.53 10.42
N GLY A 162 6.30 -6.73 10.94
CA GLY A 162 5.40 -6.95 12.07
C GLY A 162 6.08 -7.73 13.19
N LEU A 163 5.97 -7.21 14.40
CA LEU A 163 6.52 -7.82 15.60
C LEU A 163 5.49 -7.78 16.73
N GLY A 164 5.02 -8.96 17.13
CA GLY A 164 4.09 -9.13 18.25
C GLY A 164 4.84 -9.49 19.53
N LEU A 165 4.93 -8.56 20.48
CA LEU A 165 5.54 -8.75 21.80
C LEU A 165 4.55 -8.56 22.97
N ALA A 166 3.27 -8.32 22.68
CA ALA A 166 2.26 -8.08 23.72
C ALA A 166 2.16 -9.25 24.71
N GLY A 167 1.88 -8.97 25.98
CA GLY A 167 1.75 -10.02 27.01
C GLY A 167 3.06 -10.74 27.32
N ASN A 168 4.19 -10.02 27.29
CA ASN A 168 5.47 -10.47 27.85
C ASN A 168 5.80 -9.70 29.14
N ARG A 169 6.97 -9.95 29.74
CA ARG A 169 7.48 -9.26 30.94
C ARG A 169 8.64 -8.31 30.60
N ILE A 170 8.54 -7.62 29.46
CA ILE A 170 9.61 -6.75 28.97
C ILE A 170 9.52 -5.41 29.69
N ASP A 171 10.53 -5.09 30.50
CA ASP A 171 10.57 -3.85 31.29
C ASP A 171 11.00 -2.63 30.45
N LEU A 172 11.89 -2.83 29.48
CA LEU A 172 12.45 -1.75 28.68
C LEU A 172 12.72 -2.21 27.25
N LEU A 173 12.20 -1.46 26.28
CA LEU A 173 12.52 -1.61 24.87
C LEU A 173 13.36 -0.42 24.41
N ARG A 174 14.52 -0.69 23.80
CA ARG A 174 15.41 0.34 23.26
C ARG A 174 15.33 0.35 21.75
N ARG A 175 15.54 1.53 21.15
CA ARG A 175 15.57 1.70 19.69
C ARG A 175 16.57 0.74 19.02
N LYS A 176 17.72 0.48 19.66
CA LYS A 176 18.75 -0.44 19.14
C LYS A 176 18.31 -1.91 19.06
N ASP A 177 17.25 -2.30 19.77
CA ASP A 177 16.79 -3.69 19.83
C ASP A 177 16.01 -4.07 18.55
N PHE A 178 15.66 -3.09 17.72
CA PHE A 178 14.88 -3.28 16.52
C PHE A 178 15.68 -2.94 15.24
N PRO A 179 15.38 -3.61 14.11
CA PRO A 179 16.02 -3.30 12.84
C PRO A 179 15.61 -1.91 12.35
N GLN A 180 16.55 -1.16 11.77
CA GLN A 180 16.36 0.25 11.37
C GLN A 180 15.11 0.47 10.50
N ARG A 181 14.80 -0.46 9.58
CA ARG A 181 13.63 -0.39 8.69
C ARG A 181 12.30 -0.39 9.44
N MET A 182 12.21 -1.05 10.59
CA MET A 182 10.98 -1.10 11.38
C MET A 182 10.74 0.21 12.14
N ILE A 183 11.80 0.98 12.36
CA ILE A 183 11.79 2.27 13.07
C ILE A 183 11.79 3.45 12.09
N ALA A 184 12.14 3.21 10.84
CA ALA A 184 12.07 4.22 9.79
C ALA A 184 10.59 4.55 9.57
N ALA A 185 10.16 5.71 10.05
CA ALA A 185 8.97 6.35 9.53
C ALA A 185 9.15 6.52 8.01
N PRO A 186 8.08 6.49 7.20
CA PRO A 186 8.20 6.87 5.81
C PRO A 186 8.88 8.23 5.75
N ASN A 187 9.99 8.33 5.01
CA ASN A 187 10.69 9.58 4.80
C ASN A 187 9.76 10.50 3.99
N VAL A 188 8.89 11.23 4.68
CA VAL A 188 8.14 12.33 4.09
C VAL A 188 9.16 13.45 3.90
N THR A 189 9.70 13.55 2.67
CA THR A 189 10.63 14.62 2.32
C THR A 189 9.87 15.94 2.22
N LEU A 190 10.58 17.06 2.42
CA LEU A 190 10.01 18.40 2.23
C LEU A 190 9.39 18.54 0.83
N ASP A 191 10.01 17.94 -0.19
CA ASP A 191 9.52 17.92 -1.57
C ASP A 191 8.18 17.20 -1.71
N SER A 192 7.98 16.09 -0.99
CA SER A 192 6.72 15.34 -1.01
C SER A 192 5.57 16.12 -0.34
N LEU A 193 5.86 16.89 0.70
CA LEU A 193 4.92 17.82 1.32
C LEU A 193 4.59 18.98 0.38
N LEU A 194 5.61 19.55 -0.27
CA LEU A 194 5.43 20.66 -1.21
C LEU A 194 4.59 20.23 -2.42
N LEU A 195 4.84 19.04 -2.96
CA LEU A 195 4.04 18.45 -4.03
C LEU A 195 2.59 18.19 -3.58
N GLY A 196 2.39 17.72 -2.35
CA GLY A 196 1.06 17.56 -1.76
C GLY A 196 0.30 18.89 -1.66
N ILE A 197 0.97 19.96 -1.25
CA ILE A 197 0.38 21.29 -1.16
C ILE A 197 0.03 21.83 -2.56
N LEU A 198 0.93 21.69 -3.53
CA LEU A 198 0.71 22.14 -4.92
C LEU A 198 -0.43 21.40 -5.60
N THR A 199 -0.56 20.10 -5.36
CA THR A 199 -1.66 19.31 -5.93
C THR A 199 -3.00 19.67 -5.32
N LEU A 200 -3.05 19.91 -4.00
CA LEU A 200 -4.26 20.38 -3.32
C LEU A 200 -4.65 21.79 -3.76
N SER A 201 -3.70 22.72 -3.95
CA SER A 201 -3.99 24.07 -4.42
C SER A 201 -4.51 24.05 -5.87
N ALA A 202 -3.89 23.28 -6.76
CA ALA A 202 -4.37 23.12 -8.14
C ALA A 202 -5.78 22.50 -8.19
N ALA A 203 -6.05 21.48 -7.37
CA ALA A 203 -7.37 20.86 -7.26
C ALA A 203 -8.43 21.84 -6.74
N TYR A 204 -8.08 22.67 -5.76
CA TYR A 204 -8.93 23.75 -5.26
C TYR A 204 -9.27 24.75 -6.37
N PHE A 205 -8.28 25.27 -7.08
CA PHE A 205 -8.50 26.22 -8.19
C PHE A 205 -9.33 25.61 -9.32
N TYR A 206 -9.07 24.34 -9.67
CA TYR A 206 -9.86 23.62 -10.67
C TYR A 206 -11.33 23.49 -10.24
N CYS A 207 -11.57 23.08 -8.99
CA CYS A 207 -12.93 22.97 -8.45
C CYS A 207 -13.61 24.33 -8.37
N GLU A 208 -12.92 25.38 -7.92
CA GLU A 208 -13.47 26.74 -7.84
C GLU A 208 -13.89 27.24 -9.22
N HIS A 209 -13.04 27.08 -10.24
CA HIS A 209 -13.36 27.50 -11.60
C HIS A 209 -14.51 26.68 -12.21
N HIS A 210 -14.49 25.36 -12.04
CA HIS A 210 -15.56 24.50 -12.54
C HIS A 210 -16.89 24.71 -11.80
N LEU A 211 -16.87 24.98 -10.50
CA LEU A 211 -18.09 25.26 -9.73
C LEU A 211 -18.66 26.63 -10.14
N LYS A 212 -17.83 27.66 -10.31
CA LYS A 212 -18.26 28.99 -10.79
C LYS A 212 -18.87 28.92 -12.19
N THR A 213 -18.21 28.23 -13.12
CA THR A 213 -18.72 28.06 -14.49
C THR A 213 -20.00 27.21 -14.52
N TRP A 214 -20.07 26.14 -13.73
CA TRP A 214 -21.27 25.29 -13.62
C TRP A 214 -22.48 26.00 -13.00
N LEU A 215 -22.28 26.80 -11.95
CA LEU A 215 -23.34 27.59 -11.32
C LEU A 215 -23.88 28.66 -12.28
N ASN A 216 -22.99 29.33 -13.02
CA ASN A 216 -23.36 30.32 -14.03
C ASN A 216 -24.20 29.70 -15.16
N MET A 217 -23.80 28.51 -15.66
CA MET A 217 -24.55 27.81 -16.72
C MET A 217 -25.95 27.36 -16.29
N ARG A 218 -26.21 27.17 -14.98
CA ARG A 218 -27.52 26.72 -14.47
C ARG A 218 -28.41 27.86 -13.96
N GLY A 219 -27.96 29.12 -14.05
CA GLY A 219 -28.70 30.28 -13.53
C GLY A 219 -28.92 30.24 -12.01
N VAL A 220 -28.16 29.40 -11.30
CA VAL A 220 -28.23 29.30 -9.84
C VAL A 220 -27.40 30.46 -9.31
N CYS A 221 -28.05 31.38 -8.58
CA CYS A 221 -27.52 32.66 -8.05
C CYS A 221 -27.72 33.92 -8.90
N SER A 222 -28.66 33.95 -9.86
CA SER A 222 -29.04 35.22 -10.54
C SER A 222 -29.59 36.29 -9.58
N TRP A 223 -30.11 35.89 -8.42
CA TRP A 223 -30.68 36.79 -7.40
C TRP A 223 -29.68 37.21 -6.30
N ALA A 224 -28.49 36.58 -6.24
CA ALA A 224 -27.53 36.78 -5.16
C ALA A 224 -26.32 37.66 -5.54
N HIS A 225 -26.26 38.17 -6.78
CA HIS A 225 -25.15 39.03 -7.26
C HIS A 225 -23.73 38.50 -6.95
N CYS A 226 -23.54 37.18 -6.88
CA CYS A 226 -22.23 36.59 -6.57
C CYS A 226 -21.22 36.65 -7.74
N ILE A 227 -21.69 36.95 -8.95
CA ILE A 227 -20.87 37.18 -10.15
C ILE A 227 -21.53 38.36 -10.85
N THR A 228 -20.80 39.48 -10.99
CA THR A 228 -21.32 40.67 -11.71
C THR A 228 -20.98 40.56 -13.19
N GLU A 229 -21.76 41.20 -14.08
CA GLU A 229 -21.39 41.28 -15.51
C GLU A 229 -19.96 41.83 -15.69
N GLY A 230 -19.51 42.71 -14.80
CA GLY A 230 -18.15 43.25 -14.78
C GLY A 230 -17.05 42.21 -14.53
N ASP A 231 -17.31 41.15 -13.76
CA ASP A 231 -16.34 40.09 -13.49
C ASP A 231 -16.14 39.16 -14.71
N LEU A 232 -17.18 39.02 -15.54
CA LEU A 232 -17.16 38.22 -16.77
C LEU A 232 -16.57 39.00 -17.96
N ASP A 233 -16.64 40.32 -17.91
CA ASP A 233 -16.20 41.24 -18.96
C ASP A 233 -14.82 41.87 -18.69
N ALA A 234 -14.18 41.52 -17.56
CA ALA A 234 -12.90 42.07 -17.11
C ALA A 234 -11.73 41.73 -18.06
N GLU A 235 -11.76 40.55 -18.69
CA GLU A 235 -10.71 40.08 -19.62
C GLU A 235 -11.00 40.42 -21.09
N LYS A 236 -12.15 41.05 -21.38
CA LYS A 236 -12.57 41.34 -22.76
C LYS A 236 -11.89 42.61 -23.28
N VAL A 237 -11.36 42.51 -24.50
CA VAL A 237 -10.52 43.56 -25.12
C VAL A 237 -11.36 44.66 -25.77
N PHE A 238 -12.58 44.34 -26.20
CA PHE A 238 -13.46 45.28 -26.89
C PHE A 238 -14.78 45.45 -26.13
N ASP A 239 -15.30 46.67 -26.11
CA ASP A 239 -16.62 46.96 -25.53
C ASP A 239 -17.74 46.45 -26.45
N VAL A 240 -17.57 46.53 -27.77
CA VAL A 240 -18.59 46.08 -28.73
C VAL A 240 -18.02 45.40 -29.96
N PHE A 241 -18.63 44.29 -30.38
CA PHE A 241 -18.47 43.71 -31.70
C PHE A 241 -19.62 44.19 -32.60
N LEU A 242 -19.28 44.77 -33.75
CA LEU A 242 -20.26 45.23 -34.74
C LEU A 242 -20.33 44.25 -35.91
N SER A 243 -21.54 43.76 -36.17
CA SER A 243 -21.85 42.96 -37.36
C SER A 243 -22.98 43.63 -38.14
N PHE A 244 -22.69 43.96 -39.40
CA PHE A 244 -23.57 44.76 -40.27
C PHE A 244 -23.46 44.28 -41.71
N SER A 245 -24.47 44.60 -42.52
CA SER A 245 -24.49 44.26 -43.94
C SER A 245 -23.65 45.25 -44.76
N SER A 246 -23.24 44.86 -45.96
CA SER A 246 -22.50 45.75 -46.87
C SER A 246 -23.30 47.00 -47.30
N LYS A 247 -24.64 46.97 -47.21
CA LYS A 247 -25.50 48.12 -47.51
C LYS A 247 -25.41 49.21 -46.45
N ASP A 248 -25.13 48.80 -45.21
CA ASP A 248 -25.09 49.70 -44.05
C ASP A 248 -23.68 50.20 -43.75
N ALA A 249 -22.68 49.66 -44.45
CA ALA A 249 -21.27 49.98 -44.24
C ALA A 249 -21.00 51.50 -44.30
N GLY A 250 -21.61 52.20 -45.26
CA GLY A 250 -21.46 53.66 -45.38
C GLY A 250 -21.91 54.40 -44.12
N TRP A 251 -23.12 54.10 -43.63
CA TRP A 251 -23.64 54.71 -42.39
C TRP A 251 -22.83 54.29 -41.16
N VAL A 252 -22.41 53.01 -41.08
CA VAL A 252 -21.62 52.53 -39.95
C VAL A 252 -20.27 53.25 -39.85
N HIS A 253 -19.57 53.42 -40.97
CA HIS A 253 -18.26 54.08 -41.00
C HIS A 253 -18.36 55.60 -40.86
N GLU A 254 -19.43 56.23 -41.37
CA GLU A 254 -19.58 57.69 -41.33
C GLU A 254 -20.27 58.23 -40.07
N GLN A 255 -21.10 57.43 -39.41
CA GLN A 255 -21.93 57.88 -38.28
C GLN A 255 -21.69 57.06 -37.02
N LEU A 256 -21.80 55.74 -37.09
CA LEU A 256 -21.77 54.89 -35.89
C LEU A 256 -20.38 54.79 -35.27
N ILE A 257 -19.35 54.47 -36.08
CA ILE A 257 -17.97 54.33 -35.61
C ILE A 257 -17.44 55.64 -35.02
N PRO A 258 -17.56 56.80 -35.70
CA PRO A 258 -17.14 58.07 -35.12
C PRO A 258 -17.88 58.40 -33.82
N GLY A 259 -19.16 58.02 -33.73
CA GLY A 259 -19.95 58.13 -32.51
C GLY A 259 -19.40 57.29 -31.37
N LEU A 260 -19.04 56.03 -31.61
CA LEU A 260 -18.44 55.13 -30.61
C LEU A 260 -17.07 55.62 -30.14
N GLU A 261 -16.22 56.08 -31.08
CA GLU A 261 -14.91 56.64 -30.76
C GLU A 261 -15.02 57.94 -29.95
N ALA A 262 -16.04 58.77 -30.21
CA ALA A 262 -16.29 60.00 -29.44
C ALA A 262 -16.64 59.72 -27.97
N VAL A 263 -17.23 58.55 -27.66
CA VAL A 263 -17.47 58.10 -26.28
C VAL A 263 -16.35 57.19 -25.75
N ALA A 264 -15.23 57.09 -26.47
CA ALA A 264 -14.07 56.27 -26.14
C ALA A 264 -14.36 54.76 -25.97
N LEU A 265 -15.38 54.23 -26.66
CA LEU A 265 -15.67 52.80 -26.66
C LEU A 265 -14.77 52.06 -27.65
N SER A 266 -14.15 50.99 -27.17
CA SER A 266 -13.37 50.09 -28.00
C SER A 266 -14.30 49.16 -28.80
N TYR A 267 -14.05 49.03 -30.10
CA TYR A 267 -14.92 48.25 -30.98
C TYR A 267 -14.14 47.30 -31.88
N CYS A 268 -14.78 46.19 -32.24
CA CYS A 268 -14.26 45.17 -33.16
C CYS A 268 -15.18 45.07 -34.38
N THR A 269 -14.62 45.12 -35.59
CA THR A 269 -15.35 44.85 -36.84
C THR A 269 -14.67 43.72 -37.60
N TYR A 270 -15.45 42.95 -38.38
CA TYR A 270 -14.88 41.87 -39.19
C TYR A 270 -13.88 42.38 -40.25
N GLU A 271 -13.99 43.64 -40.69
CA GLU A 271 -13.11 44.25 -41.70
C GLU A 271 -11.77 44.71 -41.11
N ARG A 272 -11.79 45.35 -39.94
CA ARG A 272 -10.59 45.94 -39.32
C ARG A 272 -9.75 44.89 -38.59
N ASN A 273 -10.39 43.85 -38.06
CA ASN A 273 -9.74 42.83 -37.23
C ASN A 273 -9.51 41.51 -38.00
N PHE A 274 -9.65 41.51 -39.33
CA PHE A 274 -9.43 40.34 -40.18
C PHE A 274 -7.97 39.86 -40.13
N LYS A 275 -7.76 38.61 -39.71
CA LYS A 275 -6.47 37.92 -39.80
C LYS A 275 -6.55 36.92 -40.96
N GLY A 276 -5.79 37.16 -42.03
CA GLY A 276 -5.75 36.25 -43.19
C GLY A 276 -5.30 34.83 -42.80
N GLY A 277 -5.97 33.81 -43.34
CA GLY A 277 -5.64 32.40 -43.13
C GLY A 277 -6.56 31.62 -42.16
N PHE A 278 -7.58 32.26 -41.60
CA PHE A 278 -8.57 31.63 -40.71
C PHE A 278 -9.97 31.59 -41.35
N LEU A 279 -10.82 30.63 -40.92
CA LEU A 279 -12.21 30.57 -41.35
C LEU A 279 -12.99 31.76 -40.78
N LEU A 280 -13.87 32.35 -41.59
CA LEU A 280 -14.69 33.49 -41.18
C LEU A 280 -15.51 33.21 -39.90
N GLN A 281 -15.97 31.97 -39.73
CA GLN A 281 -16.72 31.54 -38.55
C GLN A 281 -15.88 31.62 -37.25
N ASP A 282 -14.60 31.24 -37.31
CA ASP A 282 -13.70 31.31 -36.16
C ASP A 282 -13.37 32.77 -35.83
N ILE A 283 -13.16 33.61 -36.84
CA ILE A 283 -12.92 35.05 -36.65
C ILE A 283 -14.11 35.72 -35.96
N ILE A 284 -15.33 35.40 -36.40
CA ILE A 284 -16.55 35.94 -35.78
C ILE A 284 -16.70 35.41 -34.36
N ARG A 285 -16.44 34.10 -34.13
CA ARG A 285 -16.51 33.51 -32.79
C ARG A 285 -15.53 34.18 -31.83
N ASP A 286 -14.29 34.38 -32.25
CA ASP A 286 -13.25 34.99 -31.42
C ASP A 286 -13.53 36.48 -31.19
N ALA A 287 -14.07 37.18 -32.19
CA ALA A 287 -14.49 38.58 -32.05
C ALA A 287 -15.63 38.73 -31.04
N VAL A 288 -16.64 37.87 -31.10
CA VAL A 288 -17.74 37.85 -30.13
C VAL A 288 -17.23 37.48 -28.74
N ALA A 289 -16.33 36.50 -28.61
CA ALA A 289 -15.76 36.10 -27.33
C ALA A 289 -14.94 37.21 -26.67
N CYS A 290 -14.22 38.01 -27.48
CA CYS A 290 -13.40 39.13 -27.02
C CYS A 290 -14.21 40.43 -26.77
N SER A 291 -15.51 40.45 -27.06
CA SER A 291 -16.34 41.65 -26.97
C SER A 291 -17.38 41.55 -25.85
N ARG A 292 -17.56 42.64 -25.10
CA ARG A 292 -18.54 42.69 -24.00
C ARG A 292 -19.97 42.54 -24.54
N ARG A 293 -20.27 43.22 -25.65
CA ARG A 293 -21.57 43.16 -26.33
C ARG A 293 -21.42 42.92 -27.83
N THR A 294 -22.46 42.37 -28.44
CA THR A 294 -22.57 42.21 -29.91
C THR A 294 -23.75 43.03 -30.40
N VAL A 295 -23.52 43.91 -31.37
CA VAL A 295 -24.57 44.69 -32.03
C VAL A 295 -24.70 44.20 -33.47
N LEU A 296 -25.91 43.75 -33.80
CA LEU A 296 -26.30 43.30 -35.12
C LEU A 296 -27.17 44.38 -35.77
N LEU A 297 -26.68 44.95 -36.86
CA LEU A 297 -27.42 45.90 -37.68
C LEU A 297 -28.05 45.14 -38.84
N LEU A 298 -29.38 45.08 -38.83
CA LEU A 298 -30.20 44.40 -39.84
C LEU A 298 -31.17 45.42 -40.41
N THR A 299 -31.03 45.72 -41.69
CA THR A 299 -31.85 46.68 -42.44
C THR A 299 -32.23 46.10 -43.80
#